data_AF-A0A208ZHI8-F1
#
_entry.id   AF-A0A208ZHI8-F1
#
_cell.length_a   1.000
_cell.length_b   1.000
_cell.length_c   1.000
_cell.angle_alpha   90.00
_cell.angle_beta   90.00
_cell.angle_gamma   90.00
#
_symmetry.space_group_name_H-M   'P 1'
#
loop_
_entity.id
_entity.type
_entity.pdbx_description
1 polymer ?
#
loop_
_entity_poly.entity_id
_entity_poly.type
_entity_poly.pdbx_seq_one_letter_code
_entity_poly.pdbx_strand_id
1 'polypeptide(L)' 'MNAKSFPVGYTEALTEELTNRLSRKFGEVDVKVRFAGADGLTVLGGASEDKKTVEEILQDTWESADDWFQP' A
#
# COMPACT_ATOMS: atom_id res chain seq x y z
N MET A 1 -23.49 -4.61 -4.03
CA MET A 1 -22.29 -4.64 -3.19
C MET A 1 -22.03 -3.20 -2.79
N ASN A 2 -22.18 -2.86 -1.51
CA ASN A 2 -22.00 -1.48 -1.03
C ASN A 2 -20.54 -1.10 -1.25
N ALA A 3 -20.29 -0.14 -2.14
CA ALA A 3 -19.01 0.55 -2.15
C ALA A 3 -18.93 1.29 -0.80
N LYS A 4 -18.24 0.70 0.18
CA LYS A 4 -17.70 1.45 1.31
C LYS A 4 -16.76 2.46 0.67
N SER A 5 -17.25 3.66 0.41
CA SER A 5 -16.43 4.77 -0.03
C SER A 5 -15.41 5.00 1.06
N PHE A 6 -14.13 4.79 0.76
CA PHE A 6 -13.06 5.13 1.68
C PHE A 6 -13.12 6.64 1.99
N PRO A 7 -12.68 7.06 3.18
CA PRO A 7 -12.59 8.48 3.52
C PRO A 7 -11.78 9.23 2.45
N VAL A 8 -12.14 10.50 2.23
CA VAL A 8 -11.38 11.38 1.34
C VAL A 8 -9.93 11.46 1.84
N GLY A 9 -8.95 11.38 0.94
CA GLY A 9 -7.52 11.43 1.30
C GLY A 9 -6.90 10.09 1.68
N TYR A 10 -7.71 9.03 1.81
CA TYR A 10 -7.19 7.72 2.22
C TYR A 10 -6.25 7.08 1.18
N THR A 11 -6.53 7.27 -0.12
CA THR A 11 -5.66 6.73 -1.18
C THR A 11 -4.29 7.40 -1.15
N GLU A 12 -4.28 8.72 -0.95
CA GLU A 12 -3.10 9.56 -0.87
C GLU A 12 -2.27 9.19 0.37
N ALA A 13 -2.91 9.12 1.53
CA ALA A 13 -2.26 8.75 2.78
C ALA A 13 -1.69 7.32 2.73
N LEU A 14 -2.43 6.35 2.17
CA LEU A 14 -1.89 4.99 1.97
C LEU A 14 -0.71 5.00 1.01
N THR A 15 -0.80 5.75 -0.10
CA THR A 15 0.30 5.82 -1.07
C THR A 15 1.55 6.35 -0.40
N GLU A 16 1.44 7.40 0.40
CA GLU A 16 2.55 7.99 1.15
C GLU A 16 3.14 7.00 2.16
N GLU A 17 2.32 6.41 3.02
CA GLU A 17 2.80 5.50 4.06
C GLU A 17 3.44 4.23 3.47
N LEU A 18 2.81 3.65 2.44
CA LEU A 18 3.35 2.49 1.77
C LEU A 18 4.67 2.81 1.06
N THR A 19 4.79 4.00 0.45
CA THR A 19 6.06 4.48 -0.14
C THR A 19 7.14 4.61 0.92
N ASN A 20 6.83 5.19 2.07
CA ASN A 20 7.78 5.34 3.18
C ASN A 20 8.28 3.99 3.71
N ARG A 21 7.39 3.01 3.87
CA ARG A 21 7.78 1.67 4.34
C ARG A 21 8.58 0.89 3.30
N LEU A 22 8.14 0.92 2.04
CA LEU A 22 8.83 0.22 0.96
C LEU A 22 10.20 0.85 0.66
N SER A 23 10.32 2.17 0.71
CA SER A 23 11.60 2.85 0.45
C SER A 23 12.66 2.54 1.50
N ARG A 24 12.28 2.31 2.76
CA ARG A 24 13.20 1.83 3.81
C ARG A 24 13.80 0.46 3.51
N LYS A 25 13.10 -0.39 2.76
CA LYS A 25 13.55 -1.75 2.42
C LYS A 25 14.23 -1.83 1.06
N PHE A 26 13.73 -1.10 0.07
CA PHE A 26 14.13 -1.22 -1.33
C PHE A 26 14.85 0.02 -1.90
N GLY A 27 14.95 1.11 -1.14
CA GLY A 27 15.53 2.37 -1.60
C GLY A 27 14.51 3.23 -2.35
N GLU A 28 14.85 3.69 -3.55
CA GLU A 28 13.92 4.50 -4.34
C GLU A 28 12.86 3.60 -5.00
N VAL A 29 11.58 3.86 -4.69
CA VAL A 29 10.43 3.09 -5.20
C VAL A 29 9.33 4.03 -5.67
N ASP A 30 8.64 3.67 -6.75
CA ASP A 30 7.42 4.34 -7.21
C ASP A 30 6.21 3.49 -6.84
N VAL A 31 5.33 4.04 -6.01
CA VAL A 31 4.12 3.36 -5.53
C VAL A 31 2.89 4.08 -6.07
N LYS A 32 1.94 3.32 -6.58
CA LYS A 32 0.63 3.82 -7.03
C LYS A 32 -0.48 2.97 -6.43
N VAL A 33 -1.34 3.60 -5.65
CA VAL A 33 -2.55 2.97 -5.09
C VAL A 33 -3.77 3.44 -5.87
N ARG A 34 -4.67 2.52 -6.21
CA ARG A 34 -5.96 2.83 -6.82
C ARG A 34 -7.03 1.86 -6.35
N PHE A 35 -8.27 2.34 -6.26
CA PHE A 35 -9.42 1.47 -6.06
C PHE A 35 -9.89 0.90 -7.40
N ALA A 36 -10.01 -0.43 -7.46
CA ALA A 36 -10.52 -1.16 -8.61
C ALA A 36 -11.54 -2.21 -8.14
N GLY A 37 -12.32 -2.75 -9.07
CA GLY A 37 -13.32 -3.79 -8.77
C GLY A 37 -12.75 -5.16 -8.40
N ALA A 38 -11.41 -5.31 -8.41
CA ALA A 38 -10.70 -6.51 -8.00
C ALA A 38 -9.40 -6.14 -7.29
N ASP A 39 -9.05 -6.92 -6.27
CA ASP A 39 -7.77 -6.78 -5.56
C ASP A 39 -6.63 -7.29 -6.45
N GLY A 40 -5.55 -6.51 -6.52
CA GLY A 40 -4.39 -6.88 -7.31
C GLY A 40 -3.14 -6.12 -6.88
N LEU A 41 -2.03 -6.85 -6.72
CA LEU A 41 -0.71 -6.32 -6.46
C LEU A 41 0.23 -6.71 -7.60
N THR A 42 0.86 -5.71 -8.20
CA THR A 42 1.88 -5.88 -9.24
C THR A 42 3.18 -5.29 -8.74
N VAL A 43 4.25 -6.10 -8.72
CA VAL A 43 5.61 -5.68 -8.41
C VAL A 43 6.45 -5.83 -9.68
N LEU A 44 7.07 -4.74 -10.13
CA LEU A 44 7.91 -4.70 -11.32
C LEU A 44 9.36 -4.45 -10.91
N GLY A 45 10.31 -5.08 -11.61
CA GLY A 45 11.75 -4.87 -11.36
C GLY A 45 12.33 -5.56 -10.13
N GLY A 46 11.51 -6.28 -9.34
CA GLY A 46 11.95 -7.08 -8.19
C GLY A 46 12.07 -8.57 -8.49
N ALA A 47 12.73 -9.29 -7.59
CA ALA A 47 12.77 -10.75 -7.55
C ALA A 47 11.42 -11.34 -7.10
N SER A 48 11.22 -12.64 -7.32
CA SER A 48 9.97 -13.32 -6.92
C SER A 48 9.71 -13.25 -5.41
N GLU A 49 10.76 -13.16 -4.60
CA GLU A 49 10.70 -12.99 -3.14
C GLU A 49 10.28 -11.58 -2.71
N ASP A 50 10.56 -10.56 -3.53
CA ASP A 50 10.20 -9.18 -3.23
C ASP A 50 8.70 -9.00 -3.22
N LYS A 51 7.98 -9.72 -4.08
CA LYS A 51 6.50 -9.70 -4.08
C LYS A 51 5.94 -10.10 -2.71
N LYS A 52 6.45 -11.18 -2.10
CA LYS A 52 6.00 -11.64 -0.78
C LYS A 52 6.28 -10.61 0.30
N THR A 53 7.46 -10.00 0.24
CA THR A 53 7.81 -8.89 1.12
C THR A 53 6.86 -7.69 0.97
N VAL A 54 6.54 -7.29 -0.26
CA VAL A 54 5.63 -6.15 -0.50
C VAL A 54 4.24 -6.48 0.01
N GLU A 55 3.78 -7.73 -0.13
CA GLU A 55 2.50 -8.20 0.44
C GLU A 55 2.49 -8.11 1.96
N GLU A 56 3.57 -8.54 2.63
CA GLU A 56 3.72 -8.45 4.09
C GLU A 56 3.69 -6.98 4.55
N ILE A 57 4.45 -6.10 3.91
CA ILE A 57 4.48 -4.67 4.25
C ILE A 57 3.10 -4.02 4.02
N LEU A 58 2.41 -4.39 2.94
CA LEU A 58 1.06 -3.90 2.67
C LEU A 58 0.08 -4.34 3.77
N GLN A 59 0.16 -5.60 4.21
CA GLN A 59 -0.67 -6.12 5.31
C GLN A 59 -0.39 -5.38 6.61
N ASP A 60 0.89 -5.25 7.00
CA ASP A 60 1.29 -4.51 8.20
C ASP A 60 0.82 -3.05 8.16
N THR A 61 0.84 -2.43 6.98
CA THR A 61 0.33 -1.05 6.79
C THR A 61 -1.17 -0.98 7.02
N TRP A 62 -1.91 -1.98 6.56
CA TRP A 62 -3.35 -2.07 6.80
C TRP A 62 -3.70 -2.33 8.26
N GLU A 63 -2.98 -3.23 8.93
CA GLU A 63 -3.22 -3.57 10.33
C GLU A 63 -2.85 -2.43 11.29
N SER A 64 -1.93 -1.56 10.88
CA SER A 64 -1.53 -0.35 11.62
C SER A 64 -2.21 0.94 11.12
N ALA A 65 -3.32 0.85 10.36
CA ALA A 65 -4.03 2.03 9.85
C ALA A 65 -4.42 3.03 10.94
N ASP A 66 -4.74 2.55 12.13
CA ASP A 66 -5.04 3.40 13.28
C ASP A 66 -3.83 4.23 13.76
N ASP A 67 -2.59 3.87 13.42
CA ASP A 67 -1.40 4.62 13.84
C ASP A 67 -1.02 5.75 12.87
N TRP A 68 -1.29 5.57 11.57
CA TRP A 68 -0.85 6.50 10.53
C TRP A 68 -1.99 7.23 9.81
N PHE A 69 -3.22 6.72 9.86
CA PHE A 69 -4.39 7.32 9.23
C PHE A 69 -5.32 7.95 10.27
N GLN A 70 -4.92 9.12 10.77
CA GLN A 70 -5.68 9.91 11.73
C GLN A 70 -6.47 11.05 11.02
N PRO A 71 -7.63 11.46 11.55
CA PRO A 71 -8.46 12.54 11.00
C PRO A 71 -7.84 13.94 11.11
#